data_AF-A0A8I1YFU1-F1
#
_entry.id   AF-A0A8I1YFU1-F1
#
_cell.length_a   1.000
_cell.length_b   1.000
_cell.length_c   1.000
_cell.angle_alpha   90.00
_cell.angle_beta   90.00
_cell.angle_gamma   90.00
#
_symmetry.space_group_name_H-M   'P 1'
#
loop_
_entity.id
_entity.type
_entity.pdbx_description
1 polymer ?
#
loop_
_entity_poly.entity_id
_entity_poly.type
_entity_poly.pdbx_seq_one_letter_code
_entity_poly.pdbx_strand_id
1 'polypeptide(L)' 'MLKRKPLEIPPEVARQFAAKMQAFHAEYSPLKRDEIAADTRHLLLQHMPKGAKLRLADVLDLFELMR' A
#
# COMPACT_ATOMS: atom_id res chain seq x y z
N MET A 1 2.69 -2.28 -31.19
CA MET A 1 3.02 -2.91 -29.90
C MET A 1 3.07 -1.83 -28.82
N LEU A 2 2.06 -1.76 -27.96
CA LEU A 2 1.96 -0.72 -26.93
C LEU A 2 3.03 -1.00 -25.85
N LYS A 3 4.14 -0.24 -25.87
CA LYS A 3 5.16 -0.28 -24.82
C LYS A 3 4.55 0.30 -23.54
N ARG A 4 3.88 -0.54 -22.76
CA ARG A 4 3.47 -0.20 -21.40
C ARG A 4 4.78 -0.03 -20.60
N LYS A 5 5.17 1.21 -20.29
CA LYS A 5 6.21 1.44 -19.28
C LYS A 5 5.75 0.67 -18.04
N PRO A 6 6.52 -0.29 -17.52
CA PRO A 6 6.15 -0.91 -16.26
C PRO A 6 5.97 0.21 -15.25
N LEU A 7 4.89 0.19 -14.50
CA LEU A 7 4.76 1.05 -13.32
C LEU A 7 6.01 0.75 -12.47
N GLU A 8 6.99 1.65 -12.49
CA GLU A 8 8.25 1.51 -11.79
C GLU A 8 7.99 1.74 -10.29
N ILE A 9 7.19 0.88 -9.69
CA ILE A 9 7.17 0.75 -8.24
C ILE A 9 8.52 0.14 -7.89
N PRO A 10 9.38 0.85 -7.14
CA PRO A 10 10.68 0.32 -6.77
C PRO A 10 10.48 -1.01 -6.02
N PRO A 11 11.34 -2.02 -6.24
CA PRO A 11 11.24 -3.30 -5.53
C PRO A 11 11.39 -3.14 -4.00
N GLU A 12 11.93 -2.02 -3.54
CA GLU A 12 11.98 -1.64 -2.13
C GLU A 12 10.61 -1.23 -1.59
N VAL A 13 9.80 -0.51 -2.37
CA VAL A 13 8.43 -0.11 -2.02
C VAL A 13 7.52 -1.33 -1.97
N ALA A 14 7.67 -2.26 -2.91
CA ALA A 14 6.96 -3.53 -2.88
C ALA A 14 7.28 -4.36 -1.63
N ARG A 15 8.56 -4.38 -1.21
CA ARG A 15 8.99 -5.06 0.02
C ARG A 15 8.43 -4.39 1.28
N GLN A 16 8.46 -3.06 1.34
CA GLN A 16 7.85 -2.30 2.44
C GLN A 16 6.34 -2.53 2.51
N PHE A 17 5.65 -2.52 1.37
CA PHE A 17 4.22 -2.85 1.29
C PHE A 17 3.94 -4.25 1.86
N ALA A 18 4.69 -5.27 1.44
CA ALA A 18 4.50 -6.63 1.93
C ALA A 18 4.77 -6.75 3.45
N ALA A 19 5.78 -6.04 3.97
CA ALA A 19 6.06 -6.01 5.41
C ALA A 19 4.93 -5.32 6.20
N LYS A 20 4.39 -4.20 5.69
CA LYS A 20 3.25 -3.49 6.29
C LYS A 20 1.98 -4.35 6.26
N MET A 21 1.74 -5.07 5.16
CA MET A 21 0.63 -6.02 5.05
C MET A 21 0.74 -7.13 6.10
N GLN A 22 1.91 -7.74 6.26
CA GLN A 22 2.12 -8.75 7.32
C GLN A 22 1.88 -8.17 8.73
N ALA A 23 2.38 -6.96 8.99
CA ALA A 23 2.13 -6.27 10.26
C ALA A 23 0.64 -5.97 10.48
N PHE A 24 -0.09 -5.59 9.43
CA PHE A 24 -1.53 -5.34 9.47
C PHE A 24 -2.32 -6.60 9.86
N HIS A 25 -1.97 -7.76 9.28
CA HIS A 25 -2.61 -9.03 9.61
C HIS A 25 -2.23 -9.55 11.00
N ALA A 26 -0.99 -9.32 11.43
CA ALA A 26 -0.50 -9.72 12.76
C ALA A 26 -1.09 -8.86 13.89
N GLU A 27 -1.40 -7.59 13.61
CA GLU A 27 -1.93 -6.67 14.60
C GLU A 27 -3.44 -6.89 14.79
N TYR A 28 -3.90 -6.92 16.04
CA TYR A 28 -5.32 -7.10 16.40
C TYR A 28 -6.01 -5.76 16.69
N SER A 29 -5.23 -4.73 17.03
CA SER A 29 -5.74 -3.41 17.41
C SER A 29 -6.19 -2.62 16.17
N PRO A 30 -7.46 -2.17 16.09
CA PRO A 30 -7.96 -1.41 14.94
C PRO A 30 -7.23 -0.07 14.75
N LEU A 31 -6.83 0.59 15.84
CA LEU A 31 -6.06 1.84 15.80
C LEU A 31 -4.72 1.67 15.08
N LYS A 32 -3.95 0.65 15.46
CA LYS A 32 -2.65 0.39 14.84
C LYS A 32 -2.77 -0.10 13.41
N ARG A 33 -3.85 -0.83 13.08
CA ARG A 33 -4.16 -1.20 11.69
C ARG A 33 -4.38 0.02 10.82
N ASP A 34 -5.08 1.03 11.34
CA ASP A 34 -5.26 2.32 10.65
C ASP A 34 -3.93 3.05 10.47
N GLU A 35 -3.05 3.05 11.48
CA GLU A 35 -1.69 3.60 11.38
C GLU A 35 -0.86 2.92 10.29
N ILE A 36 -0.89 1.59 10.22
CA ILE A 36 -0.18 0.81 9.19
C ILE A 36 -0.72 1.11 7.79
N ALA A 37 -2.05 1.22 7.65
CA ALA A 37 -2.69 1.58 6.39
C ALA A 37 -2.39 3.02 5.98
N ALA A 38 -2.37 3.96 6.92
CA ALA A 38 -2.02 5.36 6.69
C ALA A 38 -0.57 5.53 6.22
N ASP A 39 0.36 4.81 6.86
CA ASP A 39 1.76 4.81 6.49
C ASP A 39 1.98 4.20 5.09
N THR A 40 1.34 3.06 4.82
CA THR A 40 1.40 2.41 3.50
C THR A 40 0.80 3.29 2.42
N ARG A 41 -0.30 3.99 2.70
CA ARG A 41 -0.89 4.97 1.81
C ARG A 41 0.08 6.09 1.49
N HIS A 42 0.77 6.63 2.49
CA HIS A 42 1.75 7.69 2.28
C HIS A 42 2.90 7.22 1.38
N LEU A 43 3.45 6.04 1.66
CA LEU A 43 4.47 5.40 0.85
C LEU A 43 4.01 5.26 -0.62
N LEU A 44 2.83 4.69 -0.85
CA LEU A 44 2.29 4.52 -2.22
C LEU A 44 2.05 5.87 -2.91
N LEU A 45 1.55 6.88 -2.20
CA LEU A 45 1.34 8.21 -2.74
C LEU A 45 2.65 8.92 -3.12
N GLN A 46 3.75 8.67 -2.42
CA GLN A 46 5.06 9.21 -2.79
C GLN A 46 5.57 8.68 -4.14
N HIS A 47 5.15 7.47 -4.53
CA HIS A 47 5.57 6.83 -5.78
C HIS A 47 4.53 6.88 -6.89
N MET A 48 3.29 7.26 -6.58
CA MET A 48 2.23 7.40 -7.57
C MET A 48 2.32 8.73 -8.33
N PRO A 49 1.93 8.77 -9.62
CA PRO A 49 1.88 10.00 -10.39
C PRO A 49 0.85 10.99 -9.79
N LYS A 50 1.15 12.29 -9.89
CA LYS A 50 0.28 13.37 -9.41
C LYS A 50 -1.16 13.19 -9.95
N GLY A 51 -2.09 12.86 -9.06
CA GLY A 51 -3.51 12.61 -9.39
C GLY A 51 -4.04 11.25 -8.94
N ALA A 52 -3.20 10.35 -8.45
CA ALA A 52 -3.68 9.09 -7.89
C ALA A 52 -4.49 9.33 -6.60
N LYS A 53 -5.76 8.90 -6.62
CA LYS A 53 -6.66 8.97 -5.47
C LYS A 53 -6.62 7.64 -4.74
N LEU A 54 -5.64 7.46 -3.87
CA LEU A 54 -5.61 6.33 -2.95
C LEU A 54 -6.23 6.77 -1.62
N ARG A 55 -7.38 6.20 -1.23
CA ARG A 55 -7.98 6.45 0.09
C ARG A 55 -7.44 5.43 1.09
N LEU A 56 -7.55 5.74 2.38
CA LEU A 56 -7.17 4.81 3.43
C LEU A 56 -8.02 3.52 3.37
N ALA A 57 -9.31 3.67 3.07
CA ALA A 57 -10.22 2.54 2.84
C ALA A 57 -9.75 1.64 1.68
N ASP A 58 -9.25 2.20 0.58
CA ASP A 58 -8.70 1.40 -0.53
C ASP A 58 -7.49 0.57 -0.07
N VAL A 59 -6.63 1.12 0.81
CA VAL A 59 -5.45 0.39 1.32
C VAL A 59 -5.86 -0.71 2.31
N LEU A 60 -6.85 -0.44 3.16
CA LEU A 60 -7.40 -1.45 4.07
C LEU A 60 -8.03 -2.61 3.28
N ASP A 61 -8.86 -2.29 2.29
CA ASP A 61 -9.49 -3.28 1.42
C ASP A 61 -8.44 -4.11 0.66
N LEU A 62 -7.38 -3.45 0.16
CA LEU A 62 -6.26 -4.13 -0.50
C LEU A 62 -5.53 -5.12 0.43
N PHE A 63 -5.35 -4.76 1.70
CA PHE A 63 -4.77 -5.66 2.69
C PHE A 63 -5.72 -6.82 3.02
N GLU A 64 -7.02 -6.57 3.16
CA GLU A 64 -7.99 -7.64 3.41
C GLU A 64 -8.09 -8.61 2.23
N LEU A 65 -7.98 -8.11 0.99
CA LEU A 65 -7.98 -8.91 -0.24
C LEU A 65 -6.73 -9.78 -0.40
N MET A 66 -5.58 -9.39 0.14
CA MET A 66 -4.31 -10.11 0.01
C MET A 66 -3.99 -11.06 1.16
N ARG A 67 -5.00 -11.46 1.95
CA ARG A 67 -4.85 -12.39 3.08
C ARG A 67 -4.48 -13.82 2.67
#